data_AF-A0A4P8L4S6-F1
#
_entry.id   AF-A0A4P8L4S6-F1
#
_cell.length_a   1.000
_cell.length_b   1.000
_cell.length_c   1.000
_cell.angle_alpha   90.00
_cell.angle_beta   90.00
_cell.angle_gamma   90.00
#
_symmetry.space_group_name_H-M   'P 1'
#
loop_
_entity.id
_entity.type
_entity.pdbx_description
1 polymer ?
#
loop_
_entity_poly.entity_id
_entity_poly.type
_entity_poly.pdbx_seq_one_letter_code
_entity_poly.pdbx_strand_id
1 'polypeptide(L)'
;MMRNLRRLAFCFTGLLCFTVLPGSPPLLRAGPVRIHLADGNRLEVPYCWEEEGHIRFEMPGGVAGIPKQQVLSIEEVVSASEFDPQAAGGALEAAESMSPQEWALFQKEILQKIPLGESYEPLKPDEITGRLPASREDTVNARSTAHLYGISLHSQGDFSEWVRLKDDGALLAVRNVISTHEDLSNRRVLLTLFDADGNVLQKQPCTVHELDVDRRTLNTLGIRGRLFSVVATITPDPAIRRYEITLLRR
;
A
#
# COMPACT_ATOMS: atom_id res chain seq x y z
N MET A 1 19.64 -80.74 -24.99
CA MET A 1 20.38 -79.45 -25.11
C MET A 1 19.38 -78.36 -25.48
N MET A 2 18.58 -77.84 -24.54
CA MET A 2 18.87 -76.67 -23.70
C MET A 2 19.52 -75.50 -24.46
N ARG A 3 18.78 -74.41 -24.68
CA ARG A 3 19.22 -73.06 -24.29
C ARG A 3 18.03 -72.10 -24.24
N ASN A 4 17.99 -71.39 -23.12
CA ASN A 4 16.85 -70.70 -22.53
C ASN A 4 16.58 -69.35 -23.20
N LEU A 5 15.31 -69.12 -23.56
CA LEU A 5 14.79 -67.82 -23.97
C LEU A 5 14.62 -66.94 -22.73
N ARG A 6 15.48 -65.93 -22.58
CA ARG A 6 15.43 -64.94 -21.51
C ARG A 6 14.21 -64.04 -21.71
N ARG A 7 13.22 -64.15 -20.81
CA ARG A 7 12.11 -63.21 -20.68
C ARG A 7 12.65 -61.90 -20.11
N LEU A 8 12.65 -60.83 -20.92
CA LEU A 8 12.89 -59.47 -20.44
C LEU A 8 11.58 -58.97 -19.81
N ALA A 9 11.56 -58.88 -18.49
CA ALA A 9 10.50 -58.20 -17.76
C ALA A 9 10.74 -56.68 -17.85
N PHE A 10 9.96 -56.00 -18.67
CA PHE A 10 9.87 -54.54 -18.65
C PHE A 10 8.94 -54.13 -17.49
N CYS A 11 9.53 -53.80 -16.35
CA CYS A 11 8.82 -53.09 -15.28
C CYS A 11 8.59 -51.65 -15.72
N PHE A 12 7.37 -51.35 -16.18
CA PHE A 12 6.88 -49.97 -16.30
C PHE A 12 6.64 -49.43 -14.89
N THR A 13 7.67 -48.83 -14.29
CA THR A 13 7.53 -48.00 -13.09
C THR A 13 6.84 -46.71 -13.53
N GLY A 14 5.52 -46.65 -13.34
CA GLY A 14 4.73 -45.45 -13.56
C GLY A 14 5.16 -44.35 -12.60
N LEU A 15 6.10 -43.51 -13.04
CA LEU A 15 6.46 -42.27 -12.39
C LEU A 15 5.31 -41.29 -12.62
N LEU A 16 4.33 -41.33 -11.71
CA LEU A 16 3.25 -40.38 -11.63
C LEU A 16 3.86 -39.03 -11.20
N CYS A 17 4.36 -38.27 -12.18
CA CYS A 17 4.69 -36.86 -12.00
C CYS A 17 3.40 -36.13 -11.62
N PHE A 18 3.14 -36.01 -10.32
CA PHE A 18 2.27 -34.98 -9.79
C PHE A 18 2.91 -33.65 -10.17
N THR A 19 2.47 -33.08 -11.29
CA THR A 19 2.68 -31.67 -11.58
C THR A 19 1.87 -30.91 -10.54
N VAL A 20 2.50 -30.65 -9.39
CA VAL A 20 2.09 -29.60 -8.48
C VAL A 20 2.13 -28.35 -9.33
N LEU A 21 0.97 -27.94 -9.84
CA LEU A 21 0.81 -26.63 -10.46
C LEU A 21 1.33 -25.65 -9.41
N PRO A 22 2.42 -24.91 -9.68
CA PRO A 22 2.90 -23.93 -8.74
C PRO A 22 1.74 -22.95 -8.58
N GLY A 23 1.10 -22.97 -7.41
CA GLY A 23 0.13 -21.95 -7.06
C GLY A 23 0.82 -20.63 -7.25
N SER A 24 0.34 -19.85 -8.22
CA SER A 24 0.86 -18.51 -8.48
C SER A 24 0.92 -17.81 -7.13
N PRO A 25 2.09 -17.35 -6.67
CA PRO A 25 2.19 -16.67 -5.39
C PRO A 25 1.19 -15.51 -5.40
N PRO A 26 0.51 -15.23 -4.28
CA PRO A 26 -0.37 -14.08 -4.20
C PRO A 26 0.42 -12.86 -4.66
N LEU A 27 -0.09 -12.18 -5.68
CA LEU A 27 0.53 -10.98 -6.24
C LEU A 27 0.45 -9.90 -5.16
N LEU A 28 1.53 -9.79 -4.38
CA LEU A 28 1.72 -8.73 -3.40
C LEU A 28 1.75 -7.41 -4.19
N ARG A 29 0.77 -6.55 -3.94
CA ARG A 29 0.51 -5.32 -4.70
C ARG A 29 1.24 -4.16 -4.00
N ALA A 30 2.45 -3.84 -4.45
CA ALA A 30 3.10 -2.59 -4.05
C ALA A 30 2.66 -1.45 -4.98
N GLY A 31 2.67 -0.22 -4.48
CA GLY A 31 2.39 0.95 -5.30
C GLY A 31 3.56 1.35 -6.22
N PRO A 32 3.31 2.26 -7.18
CA PRO A 32 4.33 2.69 -8.14
C PRO A 32 5.47 3.46 -7.45
N VAL A 33 6.66 3.39 -8.06
CA VAL A 33 7.84 4.15 -7.67
C VAL A 33 7.94 5.39 -8.57
N ARG A 34 8.01 6.56 -7.95
CA ARG A 34 8.16 7.84 -8.65
C ARG A 34 9.60 8.33 -8.52
N ILE A 35 10.29 8.39 -9.65
CA ILE A 35 11.65 8.92 -9.76
C ILE A 35 11.55 10.39 -10.18
N HIS A 36 12.05 11.29 -9.35
CA HIS A 36 12.16 12.71 -9.66
C HIS A 36 13.57 12.99 -10.16
N LEU A 37 13.67 13.67 -11.31
CA LEU A 37 14.94 14.02 -11.94
C LEU A 37 15.34 15.45 -11.59
N ALA A 38 16.64 15.73 -11.68
CA ALA A 38 17.21 17.04 -11.40
C ALA A 38 16.75 18.13 -12.39
N ASP A 39 16.27 17.75 -13.56
CA ASP A 39 15.70 18.65 -14.58
C ASP A 39 14.22 18.98 -14.35
N GLY A 40 13.60 18.43 -13.30
CA GLY A 40 12.18 18.60 -12.97
C GLY A 40 11.25 17.58 -13.63
N ASN A 41 11.75 16.69 -14.49
CA ASN A 41 10.96 15.59 -15.02
C ASN A 41 10.67 14.53 -13.95
N ARG A 42 9.56 13.82 -14.13
CA ARG A 42 9.14 12.72 -13.26
C ARG A 42 8.87 11.46 -14.07
N LEU A 43 9.29 10.32 -13.53
CA LEU A 43 9.02 9.01 -14.12
C LEU A 43 8.31 8.15 -13.09
N GLU A 44 7.17 7.59 -13.49
CA GLU A 44 6.49 6.57 -12.70
C GLU A 44 6.81 5.21 -13.29
N VAL A 45 7.49 4.41 -12.49
CA VAL A 45 7.91 3.06 -12.87
C VAL A 45 7.34 2.09 -11.84
N PRO A 46 7.01 0.85 -12.22
CA PRO A 46 6.59 -0.14 -11.25
C PRO A 46 7.70 -0.41 -10.22
N TYR A 47 8.96 -0.20 -10.62
CA TYR A 47 10.16 -0.42 -9.84
C TYR A 47 11.42 0.14 -10.49
N CYS A 48 12.53 0.27 -9.75
CA CYS A 48 13.86 0.55 -10.33
C CYS A 48 14.97 -0.30 -9.65
N TRP A 49 16.26 -0.26 -9.99
CA TRP A 49 17.34 -0.81 -9.13
C TRP A 49 18.65 -0.05 -9.34
N GLU A 50 19.64 -0.17 -8.44
CA GLU A 50 20.93 0.53 -8.60
C GLU A 50 21.91 -0.44 -9.23
N GLU A 51 22.48 -0.06 -10.37
CA GLU A 51 23.48 -0.85 -11.06
C GLU A 51 24.50 0.07 -11.73
N GLU A 52 25.78 -0.08 -11.37
CA GLU A 52 26.89 0.68 -11.97
C GLU A 52 26.68 2.21 -11.93
N GLY A 53 26.17 2.74 -10.81
CA GLY A 53 25.89 4.18 -10.66
C GLY A 53 24.69 4.69 -11.46
N HIS A 54 23.87 3.79 -11.99
CA HIS A 54 22.62 4.11 -12.68
C HIS A 54 21.43 3.56 -11.91
N ILE A 55 20.33 4.31 -11.93
CA ILE A 55 19.01 3.87 -11.54
C ILE A 55 18.36 3.21 -12.76
N ARG A 56 18.32 1.88 -12.76
CA ARG A 56 17.72 1.04 -13.80
C ARG A 56 16.24 0.83 -13.56
N PHE A 57 15.45 0.62 -14.60
CA PHE A 57 14.04 0.20 -14.50
C PHE A 57 13.60 -0.47 -15.78
N GLU A 58 12.55 -1.28 -15.69
CA GLU A 58 11.93 -1.89 -16.86
C GLU A 58 10.99 -0.92 -17.57
N MET A 59 10.97 -1.03 -18.90
CA MET A 59 10.02 -0.36 -19.77
C MET A 59 9.69 -1.26 -20.97
N PRO A 60 8.61 -1.01 -21.73
CA PRO A 60 8.33 -1.76 -22.94
C PRO A 60 9.54 -1.73 -23.89
N GLY A 61 10.14 -2.89 -24.17
CA GLY A 61 11.32 -3.02 -25.04
C GLY A 61 12.66 -3.21 -24.32
N GLY A 62 12.70 -3.25 -22.99
CA GLY A 62 13.90 -3.65 -22.24
C GLY A 62 14.09 -2.89 -20.92
N VAL A 63 15.37 -2.68 -20.58
CA VAL A 63 15.77 -1.99 -19.34
C VAL A 63 16.36 -0.63 -19.71
N ALA A 64 15.81 0.44 -19.14
CA ALA A 64 16.39 1.78 -19.19
C ALA A 64 17.25 2.04 -17.95
N GLY A 65 18.12 3.05 -18.05
CA GLY A 65 18.99 3.46 -16.95
C GLY A 65 19.17 4.96 -16.93
N ILE A 66 19.08 5.55 -15.74
CA ILE A 66 19.31 6.98 -15.51
C ILE A 66 20.54 7.13 -14.62
N PRO A 67 21.53 7.95 -14.99
CA PRO A 67 22.66 8.23 -14.11
C PRO A 67 22.17 8.72 -12.74
N LYS A 68 22.68 8.14 -11.66
CA LYS A 68 22.23 8.48 -10.28
C LYS A 68 22.37 9.97 -9.96
N GLN A 69 23.34 10.65 -10.56
CA GLN A 69 23.56 12.10 -10.42
C GLN A 69 22.41 12.95 -11.00
N GLN A 70 21.63 12.38 -11.93
CA GLN A 70 20.44 13.03 -12.50
C GLN A 70 19.18 12.73 -11.70
N VAL A 71 19.22 11.79 -10.75
CA VAL A 71 18.09 11.45 -9.90
C VAL A 71 18.13 12.32 -8.65
N LEU A 72 17.08 13.12 -8.48
CA LEU A 72 16.92 14.02 -7.34
C LEU A 72 16.37 13.27 -6.11
N SER A 73 15.32 12.46 -6.32
CA SER A 73 14.71 11.66 -5.25
C SER A 73 13.89 10.51 -5.82
N ILE A 74 13.71 9.47 -5.01
CA ILE A 74 12.84 8.32 -5.31
C ILE A 74 11.77 8.25 -4.23
N GLU A 75 10.51 8.28 -4.65
CA GLU A 75 9.34 8.20 -3.77
C GLU A 75 8.60 6.89 -4.03
N GLU A 76 8.24 6.18 -2.97
CA GLU A 76 7.36 5.02 -3.06
C GLU A 76 5.94 5.46 -2.70
N VAL A 77 4.99 5.34 -3.64
CA VAL A 77 3.59 5.65 -3.39
C VAL A 77 2.98 4.49 -2.62
N VAL A 78 2.69 4.71 -1.34
CA VAL A 78 2.19 3.69 -0.41
C VAL A 78 0.69 3.48 -0.60
N SER A 79 -0.05 4.58 -0.70
CA SER A 79 -1.45 4.59 -1.05
C SER A 79 -1.76 5.81 -1.91
N ALA A 80 -2.70 5.63 -2.82
CA ALA A 80 -3.26 6.69 -3.63
C ALA A 80 -4.76 6.43 -3.69
N SER A 81 -5.54 7.37 -3.18
CA SER A 81 -6.98 7.23 -3.07
C SER A 81 -7.64 8.52 -3.53
N GLU A 82 -8.74 8.38 -4.24
CA GLU A 82 -9.62 9.52 -4.53
C GLU A 82 -10.19 10.04 -3.22
N PHE A 83 -10.18 11.35 -3.06
CA PHE A 83 -10.78 12.02 -1.93
C PHE A 83 -12.26 12.19 -2.22
N ASP A 84 -13.07 11.26 -1.73
CA ASP A 84 -14.51 11.45 -1.66
C ASP A 84 -14.90 11.81 -0.21
N PRO A 85 -15.32 13.06 0.05
CA PRO A 85 -15.72 13.48 1.39
C PRO A 85 -16.96 12.74 1.90
N GLN A 86 -17.78 12.15 1.02
CA GLN A 86 -18.97 11.36 1.34
C GLN A 86 -18.64 9.88 1.60
N ALA A 87 -17.59 9.33 0.97
CA ALA A 87 -17.20 7.91 1.11
C ALA A 87 -16.39 7.63 2.39
N ALA A 88 -16.57 8.40 3.46
CA ALA A 88 -15.92 8.15 4.73
C ALA A 88 -16.36 6.80 5.32
N GLY A 89 -15.59 5.78 4.97
CA GLY A 89 -15.90 4.37 5.19
C GLY A 89 -14.91 3.43 4.48
N GLY A 90 -13.71 3.92 4.12
CA GLY A 90 -12.70 3.21 3.31
C GLY A 90 -12.17 1.88 3.87
N ALA A 91 -12.64 1.46 5.05
CA ALA A 91 -12.40 0.13 5.61
C ALA A 91 -12.87 -1.03 4.69
N LEU A 92 -13.66 -0.74 3.65
CA LEU A 92 -14.25 -1.73 2.75
C LEU A 92 -13.20 -2.55 1.96
N GLU A 93 -12.18 -1.91 1.37
CA GLU A 93 -11.23 -2.64 0.51
C GLU A 93 -10.36 -3.65 1.27
N ALA A 94 -9.94 -3.30 2.49
CA ALA A 94 -9.20 -4.22 3.35
C ALA A 94 -10.09 -5.39 3.80
N ALA A 95 -11.34 -5.10 4.16
CA ALA A 95 -12.32 -6.10 4.59
C ALA A 95 -12.68 -7.08 3.47
N GLU A 96 -12.74 -6.65 2.21
CA GLU A 96 -13.05 -7.50 1.06
C GLU A 96 -12.01 -8.59 0.80
N SER A 97 -10.75 -8.35 1.20
CA SER A 97 -9.66 -9.29 1.01
C SER A 97 -9.51 -10.32 2.13
N MET A 98 -10.16 -10.10 3.27
CA MET A 98 -10.04 -10.91 4.48
C MET A 98 -11.33 -11.71 4.73
N SER A 99 -11.20 -12.87 5.37
CA SER A 99 -12.39 -13.54 5.90
C SER A 99 -13.03 -12.70 7.03
N PRO A 100 -14.34 -12.84 7.30
CA PRO A 100 -14.99 -12.10 8.39
C PRO A 100 -14.33 -12.30 9.77
N GLN A 101 -13.71 -13.46 9.99
CA GLN A 101 -13.01 -13.79 11.23
C GLN A 101 -11.65 -13.08 11.32
N GLU A 102 -10.88 -13.08 10.23
CA GLU A 102 -9.63 -12.33 10.13
C GLU A 102 -9.87 -10.83 10.26
N TRP A 103 -10.94 -10.32 9.63
CA TRP A 103 -11.34 -8.93 9.74
C TRP A 103 -11.70 -8.55 11.19
N ALA A 104 -12.51 -9.37 11.87
CA ALA A 104 -12.86 -9.11 13.28
C ALA A 104 -11.61 -9.10 14.19
N LEU A 105 -10.66 -10.01 13.93
CA LEU A 105 -9.37 -10.04 14.63
C LEU A 105 -8.53 -8.79 14.33
N PHE A 106 -8.46 -8.39 13.05
CA PHE A 106 -7.76 -7.19 12.60
C PHE A 106 -8.33 -5.94 13.28
N GLN A 107 -9.65 -5.77 13.28
CA GLN A 107 -10.29 -4.64 13.95
C GLN A 107 -9.97 -4.60 15.45
N LYS A 108 -10.07 -5.74 16.13
CA LYS A 108 -9.85 -5.84 17.57
C LYS A 108 -8.40 -5.59 17.97
N GLU A 109 -7.45 -6.22 17.27
CA GLU A 109 -6.04 -6.25 17.70
C GLU A 109 -5.18 -5.17 17.07
N ILE A 110 -5.59 -4.61 15.92
CA ILE A 110 -4.81 -3.62 15.16
C ILE A 110 -5.48 -2.25 15.25
N LEU A 111 -6.74 -2.11 14.83
CA LEU A 111 -7.38 -0.78 14.75
C LEU A 111 -7.54 -0.11 16.12
N GLN A 112 -7.83 -0.89 17.18
CA GLN A 112 -7.95 -0.36 18.54
C GLN A 112 -6.63 0.17 19.12
N LYS A 113 -5.48 -0.26 18.57
CA LYS A 113 -4.15 0.17 19.01
C LYS A 113 -3.64 1.39 18.26
N ILE A 114 -4.31 1.82 17.20
CA ILE A 114 -3.90 3.00 16.44
C ILE A 114 -4.21 4.23 17.29
N PRO A 115 -3.20 5.02 17.69
CA PRO A 115 -3.43 6.20 18.50
C PRO A 115 -4.17 7.24 17.66
N LEU A 116 -5.43 7.45 18.01
CA LEU A 116 -6.11 8.72 17.80
C LEU A 116 -5.60 9.63 18.91
N GLY A 117 -4.84 10.67 18.58
CA GLY A 117 -4.35 11.63 19.60
C GLY A 117 -5.42 12.01 20.62
N GLU A 118 -5.00 12.37 21.84
CA GLU A 118 -5.87 12.47 23.04
C GLU A 118 -7.09 13.39 22.91
N SER A 119 -7.16 14.20 21.85
CA SER A 119 -8.19 15.21 21.58
C SER A 119 -9.16 14.88 20.44
N TYR A 120 -9.09 13.68 19.84
CA TYR A 120 -9.94 13.32 18.69
C TYR A 120 -11.13 12.45 19.11
N GLU A 121 -12.33 12.89 18.74
CA GLU A 121 -13.56 12.11 18.89
C GLU A 121 -14.08 11.68 17.51
N PRO A 122 -14.27 10.37 17.26
CA PRO A 122 -14.91 9.88 16.04
C PRO A 122 -16.29 10.50 15.82
N LEU A 123 -16.53 11.02 14.61
CA LEU A 123 -17.84 11.52 14.22
C LEU A 123 -18.71 10.36 13.72
N LYS A 124 -19.91 10.21 14.30
CA LYS A 124 -20.89 9.26 13.78
C LYS A 124 -21.37 9.68 12.39
N PRO A 125 -21.70 8.74 11.49
CA PRO A 125 -22.17 9.05 10.13
C PRO A 125 -23.28 10.10 10.08
N ASP A 126 -24.24 10.03 11.01
CA ASP A 126 -25.39 10.96 11.08
C ASP A 126 -24.99 12.41 11.39
N GLU A 127 -23.82 12.64 11.99
CA GLU A 127 -23.31 13.99 12.30
C GLU A 127 -22.56 14.63 11.12
N ILE A 128 -22.20 13.84 10.10
CA ILE A 128 -21.40 14.26 8.95
C ILE A 128 -22.28 14.92 7.89
N THR A 129 -23.52 14.44 7.73
CA THR A 129 -24.46 14.85 6.67
C THR A 129 -24.85 16.32 6.73
N GLY A 130 -24.72 16.97 7.90
CA GLY A 130 -25.02 18.40 8.07
C GLY A 130 -23.84 19.35 7.82
N ARG A 131 -22.63 18.84 7.54
CA ARG A 131 -21.39 19.64 7.51
C ARG A 131 -20.63 19.59 6.18
N LEU A 132 -21.09 18.80 5.21
CA LEU A 132 -20.41 18.67 3.92
C LEU A 132 -21.06 19.56 2.85
N PRO A 133 -20.27 20.31 2.05
CA PRO A 133 -20.78 20.96 0.84
C PRO A 133 -21.14 19.89 -0.21
N ALA A 134 -22.30 20.04 -0.85
CA ALA A 134 -22.75 19.13 -1.91
C ALA A 134 -21.81 19.18 -3.11
N SER A 135 -21.25 18.04 -3.54
CA SER A 135 -20.38 17.96 -4.71
C SER A 135 -20.63 16.70 -5.54
N ARG A 136 -20.36 16.80 -6.85
CA ARG A 136 -20.69 15.85 -7.93
C ARG A 136 -19.63 14.74 -8.06
N GLU A 137 -20.09 13.52 -8.32
CA GLU A 137 -19.29 12.32 -8.60
C GLU A 137 -18.69 12.35 -10.03
N ASP A 138 -17.40 12.02 -10.15
CA ASP A 138 -16.76 11.54 -11.38
C ASP A 138 -15.82 10.39 -11.00
N THR A 139 -15.88 9.27 -11.73
CA THR A 139 -15.17 8.01 -11.42
C THR A 139 -14.00 7.78 -12.38
N VAL A 140 -12.78 7.53 -11.90
CA VAL A 140 -11.67 7.06 -12.74
C VAL A 140 -10.92 5.86 -12.12
N ASN A 141 -10.94 4.73 -12.83
CA ASN A 141 -10.20 3.51 -12.52
C ASN A 141 -8.79 3.53 -13.11
N ALA A 142 -7.77 3.03 -12.38
CA ALA A 142 -6.55 2.48 -12.98
C ALA A 142 -5.87 1.39 -12.12
N ARG A 143 -5.48 0.28 -12.77
CA ARG A 143 -4.69 -0.87 -12.25
C ARG A 143 -3.50 -1.14 -13.19
N SER A 144 -2.30 -1.44 -12.66
CA SER A 144 -1.22 -2.19 -13.35
C SER A 144 -0.15 -2.73 -12.35
N THR A 145 0.75 -3.64 -12.81
CA THR A 145 1.53 -4.62 -12.00
C THR A 145 3.05 -4.72 -12.35
N ALA A 146 3.88 -5.05 -11.31
CA ALA A 146 5.13 -5.87 -11.24
C ALA A 146 6.57 -5.23 -11.25
N HIS A 147 7.49 -5.81 -10.41
CA HIS A 147 8.68 -5.31 -9.65
C HIS A 147 10.12 -5.68 -10.15
N LEU A 148 11.29 -5.12 -9.73
CA LEU A 148 11.97 -4.74 -8.45
C LEU A 148 13.03 -3.56 -8.38
N TYR A 149 12.78 -2.50 -7.56
CA TYR A 149 13.56 -2.07 -6.37
C TYR A 149 12.60 -2.55 -5.32
N GLY A 150 12.97 -3.65 -4.69
CA GLY A 150 11.99 -4.51 -4.03
C GLY A 150 11.58 -4.05 -2.65
N ILE A 151 10.26 -3.98 -2.46
CA ILE A 151 9.53 -4.75 -1.44
C ILE A 151 10.04 -4.56 -0.01
N SER A 152 9.38 -3.66 0.72
CA SER A 152 9.16 -3.96 2.13
C SER A 152 7.78 -3.53 2.60
N LEU A 153 7.18 -2.49 2.02
CA LEU A 153 5.86 -2.00 2.42
C LEU A 153 4.71 -2.77 1.77
N HIS A 154 3.80 -3.26 2.60
CA HIS A 154 2.56 -3.86 2.17
C HIS A 154 1.40 -3.17 2.90
N SER A 155 0.61 -2.39 2.18
CA SER A 155 -0.62 -1.82 2.71
C SER A 155 -1.55 -2.97 3.13
N GLN A 156 -1.95 -2.97 4.40
CA GLN A 156 -2.92 -3.89 5.00
C GLN A 156 -4.31 -3.27 5.07
N GLY A 157 -4.39 -1.94 4.93
CA GLY A 157 -5.65 -1.22 4.83
C GLY A 157 -5.47 0.29 4.82
N ASP A 158 -6.39 0.97 4.14
CA ASP A 158 -6.53 2.42 4.13
C ASP A 158 -7.85 2.77 4.85
N PHE A 159 -7.79 3.72 5.76
CA PHE A 159 -8.89 4.08 6.65
C PHE A 159 -9.00 5.60 6.67
N SER A 160 -10.10 6.12 6.15
CA SER A 160 -10.42 7.54 6.25
C SER A 160 -11.63 7.71 7.16
N GLU A 161 -11.44 8.42 8.26
CA GLU A 161 -12.46 8.63 9.30
C GLU A 161 -12.57 10.12 9.65
N TRP A 162 -13.81 10.61 9.72
CA TRP A 162 -14.09 11.95 10.21
C TRP A 162 -13.89 12.02 11.72
N VAL A 163 -13.05 12.94 12.16
CA VAL A 163 -12.77 13.17 13.57
C VAL A 163 -13.06 14.61 13.92
N ARG A 164 -13.58 14.87 15.12
CA ARG A 164 -13.71 16.21 15.67
C ARG A 164 -12.50 16.48 16.56
N LEU A 165 -11.81 17.58 16.31
CA LEU A 165 -10.87 18.12 17.30
C LEU A 165 -11.69 18.93 18.30
N LYS A 166 -11.50 18.68 19.59
CA LYS A 166 -12.10 19.47 20.66
C LYS A 166 -11.74 20.94 20.40
N ASP A 167 -12.73 21.73 19.99
CA ASP A 167 -12.69 23.17 19.67
C ASP A 167 -12.33 23.63 18.23
N ASP A 168 -11.92 22.75 17.29
CA ASP A 168 -11.33 23.19 15.99
C ASP A 168 -12.01 22.63 14.73
N GLY A 169 -13.29 22.28 14.84
CA GLY A 169 -14.09 21.81 13.71
C GLY A 169 -13.92 20.32 13.37
N ALA A 170 -14.40 19.93 12.19
CA ALA A 170 -14.30 18.56 11.68
C ALA A 170 -13.05 18.41 10.82
N LEU A 171 -12.27 17.37 11.07
CA LEU A 171 -11.08 17.00 10.32
C LEU A 171 -11.27 15.61 9.72
N LEU A 172 -10.59 15.34 8.62
CA LEU A 172 -10.45 13.98 8.11
C LEU A 172 -9.15 13.38 8.64
N ALA A 173 -9.24 12.28 9.38
CA ALA A 173 -8.10 11.47 9.74
C ALA A 173 -7.91 10.38 8.69
N VAL A 174 -6.79 10.45 7.96
CA VAL A 174 -6.35 9.40 7.04
C VAL A 174 -5.36 8.51 7.78
N ARG A 175 -5.62 7.21 7.79
CA ARG A 175 -4.78 6.21 8.44
C ARG A 175 -4.49 5.09 7.46
N ASN A 176 -3.23 4.76 7.31
CA ASN A 176 -2.82 3.60 6.54
C ASN A 176 -2.08 2.62 7.46
N VAL A 177 -2.41 1.34 7.38
CA VAL A 177 -1.70 0.29 8.11
C VAL A 177 -0.76 -0.41 7.14
N ILE A 178 0.54 -0.37 7.41
CA ILE A 178 1.58 -0.87 6.51
C ILE A 178 2.37 -1.95 7.24
N SER A 179 2.58 -3.11 6.62
CA SER A 179 3.55 -4.08 7.10
C SER A 179 4.87 -3.99 6.35
N THR A 180 5.99 -4.06 7.07
CA THR A 180 7.33 -4.02 6.48
C THR A 180 8.40 -4.68 7.34
N HIS A 181 9.47 -5.14 6.68
CA HIS A 181 10.67 -5.63 7.34
C HIS A 181 11.62 -4.51 7.78
N GLU A 182 11.46 -3.31 7.23
CA GLU A 182 12.24 -2.13 7.58
C GLU A 182 11.63 -1.37 8.77
N ASP A 183 12.45 -0.59 9.47
CA ASP A 183 11.95 0.33 10.47
C ASP A 183 11.52 1.65 9.81
N LEU A 184 10.24 2.02 9.97
CA LEU A 184 9.69 3.27 9.45
C LEU A 184 9.80 4.44 10.43
N SER A 185 10.19 4.21 11.68
CA SER A 185 10.17 5.23 12.74
C SER A 185 11.07 6.45 12.43
N ASN A 186 12.12 6.24 11.64
CA ASN A 186 13.07 7.29 11.23
C ASN A 186 12.88 7.71 9.76
N ARG A 187 11.84 7.23 9.09
CA ARG A 187 11.58 7.56 7.69
C ARG A 187 10.62 8.73 7.60
N ARG A 188 10.82 9.56 6.58
CA ARG A 188 9.93 10.68 6.31
C ARG A 188 8.79 10.19 5.42
N VAL A 189 7.59 10.12 6.01
CA VAL A 189 6.35 9.81 5.30
C VAL A 189 5.58 11.11 5.08
N LEU A 190 5.13 11.34 3.85
CA LEU A 190 4.41 12.55 3.47
C LEU A 190 3.05 12.21 2.87
N LEU A 191 2.02 12.91 3.32
CA LEU A 191 0.74 13.02 2.65
C LEU A 191 0.80 14.18 1.65
N THR A 192 0.47 13.91 0.39
CA THR A 192 0.33 14.93 -0.66
C THR A 192 -1.11 15.00 -1.11
N LEU A 193 -1.68 16.22 -1.13
CA LEU A 193 -3.05 16.50 -1.53
C LEU A 193 -3.04 17.12 -2.93
N PHE A 194 -3.95 16.65 -3.79
CA PHE A 194 -4.05 17.06 -5.18
C PHE A 194 -5.43 17.61 -5.54
N ASP A 195 -5.46 18.55 -6.49
CA ASP A 195 -6.68 19.03 -7.13
C ASP A 195 -7.16 18.11 -8.27
N ALA A 196 -8.20 18.53 -8.99
CA ALA A 196 -8.77 17.80 -10.12
C ALA A 196 -7.81 17.68 -11.32
N ASP A 197 -6.91 18.65 -11.50
CA ASP A 197 -5.93 18.69 -12.58
C ASP A 197 -4.64 17.93 -12.23
N GLY A 198 -4.56 17.39 -11.00
CA GLY A 198 -3.40 16.68 -10.49
C GLY A 198 -2.26 17.59 -10.03
N ASN A 199 -2.52 18.88 -9.80
CA ASN A 199 -1.58 19.80 -9.17
C ASN A 199 -1.52 19.54 -7.66
N VAL A 200 -0.36 19.80 -7.07
CA VAL A 200 -0.17 19.67 -5.62
C VAL A 200 -0.76 20.89 -4.92
N LEU A 201 -1.76 20.67 -4.06
CA LEU A 201 -2.33 21.69 -3.19
C LEU A 201 -1.52 21.84 -1.90
N GLN A 202 -1.17 20.72 -1.27
CA GLN A 202 -0.50 20.71 0.02
C GLN A 202 0.34 19.44 0.21
N LYS A 203 1.44 19.56 0.96
CA LYS A 203 2.22 18.43 1.48
C LYS A 203 2.29 18.52 3.00
N GLN A 204 2.02 17.41 3.68
CA GLN A 204 2.02 17.34 5.15
C GLN A 204 2.79 16.11 5.63
N PRO A 205 3.64 16.22 6.67
CA PRO A 205 4.27 15.05 7.29
C PRO A 205 3.22 14.18 7.98
N CYS A 206 3.34 12.86 7.80
CA CYS A 206 2.55 11.89 8.54
C CYS A 206 3.25 11.50 9.83
N THR A 207 2.46 11.13 10.83
CA THR A 207 2.97 10.50 12.07
C THR A 207 3.00 9.00 11.85
N VAL A 208 4.11 8.36 12.22
CA VAL A 208 4.29 6.91 12.10
C VAL A 208 4.34 6.30 13.49
N HIS A 209 3.51 5.28 13.72
CA HIS A 209 3.45 4.53 14.97
C HIS A 209 3.69 3.05 14.68
N GLU A 210 4.63 2.43 15.39
CA GLU A 210 4.71 0.97 15.38
C GLU A 210 3.55 0.38 16.18
N LEU A 211 2.92 -0.66 15.62
CA LEU A 211 1.85 -1.39 16.27
C LEU A 211 2.41 -2.67 16.87
N ASP A 212 2.39 -2.75 18.20
CA ASP A 212 2.78 -3.96 18.94
C ASP A 212 1.68 -5.02 18.84
N VAL A 213 1.81 -5.91 17.86
CA VAL A 213 0.89 -7.02 17.58
C VAL A 213 1.65 -8.32 17.75
N ASP A 214 1.06 -9.26 18.48
CA ASP A 214 1.71 -10.53 18.74
C ASP A 214 1.91 -11.31 17.44
N ARG A 215 3.02 -12.05 17.40
CA ARG A 215 3.43 -12.81 16.19
C ARG A 215 2.40 -13.86 15.78
N ARG A 216 1.60 -14.39 16.72
CA ARG A 216 0.57 -15.40 16.40
C ARG A 216 -0.58 -14.76 15.65
N THR A 217 -1.00 -13.56 16.05
CA THR A 217 -2.00 -12.75 15.33
C THR A 217 -1.50 -12.38 13.95
N LEU A 218 -0.27 -11.87 13.81
CA LEU A 218 0.31 -11.56 12.50
C LEU A 218 0.35 -12.78 11.58
N ASN A 219 0.79 -13.95 12.09
CA ASN A 219 0.81 -15.19 11.31
C ASN A 219 -0.61 -15.65 10.90
N THR A 220 -1.60 -15.46 11.77
CA THR A 220 -3.00 -15.81 11.47
C THR A 220 -3.55 -14.93 10.34
N LEU A 221 -3.15 -13.65 10.33
CA LEU A 221 -3.53 -12.69 9.29
C LEU A 221 -2.64 -12.79 8.03
N GLY A 222 -1.67 -13.70 7.98
CA GLY A 222 -0.72 -13.83 6.87
C GLY A 222 0.25 -12.64 6.74
N ILE A 223 0.32 -11.76 7.74
CA ILE A 223 1.15 -10.55 7.73
C ILE A 223 2.59 -10.92 8.09
N ARG A 224 3.55 -10.42 7.31
CA ARG A 224 4.99 -10.60 7.54
C ARG A 224 5.64 -9.28 7.95
N GLY A 225 6.68 -9.37 8.77
CA GLY A 225 7.43 -8.20 9.24
C GLY A 225 6.79 -7.52 10.46
N ARG A 226 7.09 -6.24 10.62
CA ARG A 226 6.54 -5.34 11.64
C ARG A 226 5.36 -4.57 11.04
N LEU A 227 4.45 -4.13 11.89
CA LEU A 227 3.26 -3.40 11.48
C LEU A 227 3.37 -1.95 11.94
N PHE A 228 3.06 -1.00 11.06
CA PHE A 228 3.09 0.42 11.34
C PHE A 228 1.75 1.05 10.96
N SER A 229 1.30 2.02 11.73
CA SER A 229 0.23 2.94 11.38
C SER A 229 0.83 4.27 10.94
N VAL A 230 0.43 4.73 9.77
CA VAL A 230 0.72 6.06 9.25
C VAL A 230 -0.54 6.89 9.36
N VAL A 231 -0.47 7.98 10.12
CA VAL A 231 -1.63 8.82 10.42
C VAL A 231 -1.35 10.26 9.97
N ALA A 232 -2.32 10.85 9.28
CA ALA A 232 -2.36 12.26 8.96
C ALA A 232 -3.76 12.83 9.19
N THR A 233 -3.84 14.07 9.64
CA THR A 233 -5.09 14.81 9.81
C THR A 233 -5.16 15.94 8.80
N ILE A 234 -6.29 16.07 8.13
CA ILE A 234 -6.49 16.99 7.02
C ILE A 234 -7.69 17.87 7.36
N THR A 235 -7.54 19.18 7.12
CA THR A 235 -8.71 20.06 7.08
C THR A 235 -9.42 19.85 5.76
N PRO A 236 -10.71 19.47 5.76
CA PRO A 236 -11.43 19.17 4.53
C PRO A 236 -11.49 20.42 3.65
N ASP A 237 -11.07 20.26 2.41
CA ASP A 237 -11.11 21.31 1.40
C ASP A 237 -11.78 20.73 0.14
N PRO A 238 -12.86 21.36 -0.37
CA PRO A 238 -13.55 20.89 -1.57
C PRO A 238 -12.69 20.95 -2.84
N ALA A 239 -11.52 21.60 -2.83
CA ALA A 239 -10.55 21.55 -3.92
C ALA A 239 -9.79 20.21 -3.97
N ILE A 240 -9.70 19.49 -2.85
CA ILE A 240 -9.00 18.20 -2.79
C ILE A 240 -9.83 17.15 -3.55
N ARG A 241 -9.16 16.44 -4.46
CA ARG A 241 -9.74 15.34 -5.25
C ARG A 241 -9.00 14.03 -5.07
N ARG A 242 -7.73 14.08 -4.69
CA ARG A 242 -6.90 12.90 -4.49
C ARG A 242 -5.88 13.17 -3.40
N TYR A 243 -5.52 12.13 -2.67
CA TYR A 243 -4.34 12.17 -1.82
C TYR A 243 -3.42 10.99 -2.11
N GLU A 244 -2.14 11.19 -1.83
CA GLU A 244 -1.13 10.14 -1.89
C GLU A 244 -0.31 10.14 -0.60
N ILE A 245 -0.08 8.97 -0.03
CA ILE A 245 0.91 8.77 1.04
C ILE A 245 2.19 8.26 0.38
N THR A 246 3.29 8.95 0.62
CA THR A 246 4.59 8.67 0.00
C THR A 246 5.66 8.46 1.06
N LEU A 247 6.48 7.42 0.85
CA LEU A 247 7.70 7.22 1.62
C LEU A 247 8.88 7.82 0.86
N LEU A 248 9.56 8.79 1.46
CA LEU A 248 10.76 9.38 0.86
C LEU A 248 11.98 8.50 1.15
N ARG A 249 12.64 8.02 0.09
CA ARG A 249 13.96 7.39 0.18
C ARG A 249 15.02 8.41 -0.20
N ARG A 250 16.01 8.56 0.68
CA ARG A 250 17.25 9.33 0.43
C ARG A 250 18.34 8.39 -0.03
#